data_AF-A0A9P1JV78-F1
#
_entry.id   AF-A0A9P1JV78-F1
#
_cell.length_a   1.000
_cell.length_b   1.000
_cell.length_c   1.000
_cell.angle_alpha   90.00
_cell.angle_beta   90.00
_cell.angle_gamma   90.00
#
_symmetry.space_group_name_H-M   'P 1'
#
loop_
_entity.id
_entity.type
_entity.pdbx_description
1 polymer ?
#
loop_
_entity_poly.entity_id
_entity_poly.type
_entity_poly.pdbx_seq_one_letter_code
_entity_poly.pdbx_strand_id
1 'polypeptide(L)'
;MVDRKKRAQELIKYHSYASGAFGLIPVPGADVAAVSVAQLNLIHKLAKLYEIEFAQERTRAIIGALMGGVMPGALSSSVLGSAVKAVPFIGTALGVAVMPALSLAATQALGRVFAQHFETGGTLLDFDVETMREHFRKEFEAARNDAAKNEAGEAPAAAPQMEEQPVQKAG
;
A
#
# COMPACT_ATOMS: atom_id res chain seq x y z
N MET A 1 -20.19 -10.95 8.67
CA MET A 1 -18.80 -10.58 9.06
C MET A 1 -17.75 -11.16 8.11
N VAL A 2 -17.84 -12.44 7.71
CA VAL A 2 -16.90 -13.07 6.77
C VAL A 2 -16.83 -12.36 5.41
N ASP A 3 -17.96 -11.89 4.88
CA ASP A 3 -18.00 -11.14 3.61
C ASP A 3 -17.27 -9.80 3.66
N ARG A 4 -17.31 -9.10 4.80
CA ARG A 4 -16.66 -7.79 4.95
C ARG A 4 -15.14 -7.92 4.93
N LYS A 5 -14.59 -8.89 5.68
CA LYS A 5 -13.15 -9.22 5.65
C LYS A 5 -12.69 -9.59 4.25
N LYS A 6 -13.46 -10.43 3.55
CA LYS A 6 -13.14 -10.86 2.19
C LYS A 6 -13.12 -9.68 1.21
N ARG A 7 -14.14 -8.82 1.24
CA ARG A 7 -14.19 -7.60 0.41
C ARG A 7 -13.04 -6.63 0.73
N ALA A 8 -12.68 -6.47 2.01
CA ALA A 8 -11.53 -5.66 2.38
C ALA A 8 -10.24 -6.21 1.76
N GLN A 9 -10.02 -7.52 1.83
CA GLN A 9 -8.84 -8.16 1.20
C GLN A 9 -8.84 -8.01 -0.33
N GLU A 10 -9.99 -8.09 -1.00
CA GLU A 10 -10.10 -7.86 -2.44
C GLU A 10 -9.73 -6.42 -2.82
N LEU A 11 -10.23 -5.43 -2.06
CA LEU A 11 -9.88 -4.02 -2.25
C LEU A 11 -8.37 -3.79 -2.06
N ILE A 12 -7.80 -4.33 -0.98
CA ILE A 12 -6.37 -4.23 -0.67
C ILE A 12 -5.55 -4.85 -1.80
N LYS A 13 -5.90 -6.07 -2.22
CA LYS A 13 -5.19 -6.77 -3.30
C LYS A 13 -5.21 -5.94 -4.57
N TYR A 14 -6.38 -5.48 -5.01
CA TYR A 14 -6.51 -4.66 -6.21
C TYR A 14 -5.60 -3.43 -6.19
N HIS A 15 -5.71 -2.61 -5.13
CA HIS A 15 -4.95 -1.36 -5.06
C HIS A 15 -3.46 -1.62 -4.89
N SER A 16 -3.06 -2.73 -4.26
CA SER A 16 -1.65 -3.11 -4.14
C SER A 16 -1.04 -3.42 -5.50
N TYR A 17 -1.73 -4.23 -6.34
CA TYR A 17 -1.28 -4.48 -7.71
C TYR A 17 -1.30 -3.20 -8.56
N ALA A 18 -2.33 -2.36 -8.43
CA ALA A 18 -2.40 -1.08 -9.13
C ALA A 18 -1.22 -0.16 -8.74
N SER A 19 -0.92 -0.03 -7.45
CA SER A 19 0.24 0.73 -6.96
C SER A 19 1.57 0.14 -7.45
N GLY A 20 1.70 -1.19 -7.50
CA GLY A 20 2.86 -1.84 -8.10
C GLY A 20 3.04 -1.44 -9.56
N ALA A 21 1.96 -1.45 -10.35
CA ALA A 21 1.98 -1.00 -11.74
C ALA A 21 2.29 0.51 -11.87
N PHE A 22 1.75 1.36 -11.00
CA PHE A 22 2.07 2.80 -11.00
C PHE A 22 3.53 3.09 -10.64
N GLY A 23 4.17 2.23 -9.85
CA GLY A 23 5.61 2.29 -9.58
C GLY A 23 6.51 2.03 -10.80
N LEU A 24 5.94 1.65 -11.95
CA LEU A 24 6.64 1.53 -13.23
C LEU A 24 6.59 2.80 -14.09
N ILE A 25 5.86 3.85 -13.66
CA ILE A 25 5.73 5.09 -14.43
C ILE A 25 7.10 5.80 -14.46
N PRO A 26 7.72 6.00 -15.65
CA PRO A 26 9.06 6.57 -15.76
C PRO A 26 9.05 8.12 -15.72
N VAL A 27 8.17 8.70 -14.90
CA VAL A 27 8.00 10.16 -14.77
C VAL A 27 8.19 10.52 -13.29
N PRO A 28 9.32 11.16 -12.92
CA PRO A 28 9.62 11.49 -11.53
C PRO A 28 8.48 12.28 -10.87
N GLY A 29 7.97 11.77 -9.75
CA GLY A 29 6.92 12.40 -8.96
C GLY A 29 5.51 12.05 -9.42
N ALA A 30 5.28 11.75 -10.69
CA ALA A 30 3.97 11.30 -11.17
C ALA A 30 3.67 9.86 -10.73
N ASP A 31 4.69 9.00 -10.70
CA ASP A 31 4.63 7.66 -10.11
C ASP A 31 4.17 7.70 -8.65
N VAL A 32 4.82 8.54 -7.83
CA VAL A 32 4.50 8.71 -6.41
C VAL A 32 3.09 9.29 -6.24
N ALA A 33 2.71 10.27 -7.07
CA ALA A 33 1.36 10.84 -7.03
C ALA A 33 0.29 9.79 -7.35
N ALA A 34 0.51 8.97 -8.38
CA ALA A 34 -0.42 7.90 -8.76
C ALA A 34 -0.57 6.84 -7.66
N VAL A 35 0.54 6.40 -7.04
CA VAL A 35 0.52 5.49 -5.89
C VAL A 35 -0.22 6.11 -4.71
N SER A 36 0.02 7.39 -4.41
CA SER A 36 -0.65 8.10 -3.31
C SER A 36 -2.16 8.18 -3.53
N VAL A 37 -2.60 8.45 -4.76
CA VAL A 37 -4.03 8.44 -5.12
C VAL A 37 -4.63 7.06 -4.92
N ALA A 38 -3.93 5.99 -5.33
CA ALA A 38 -4.39 4.62 -5.13
C ALA A 38 -4.53 4.27 -3.64
N GLN A 39 -3.56 4.66 -2.80
CA GLN A 39 -3.59 4.45 -1.35
C GLN A 39 -4.75 5.21 -0.68
N LEU A 40 -4.99 6.46 -1.07
CA LEU A 40 -6.12 7.23 -0.53
C LEU A 40 -7.47 6.64 -0.94
N ASN A 41 -7.60 6.20 -2.20
CA ASN A 41 -8.82 5.55 -2.68
C ASN A 41 -9.07 4.22 -1.96
N LEU A 42 -8.03 3.42 -1.75
CA LEU A 42 -8.12 2.19 -0.96
C LEU A 42 -8.71 2.45 0.43
N ILE A 43 -8.14 3.41 1.18
CA ILE A 43 -8.59 3.70 2.54
C ILE A 43 -10.00 4.30 2.54
N HIS A 44 -10.34 5.13 1.55
CA HIS A 44 -11.72 5.62 1.37
C HIS A 44 -12.72 4.49 1.16
N LYS A 45 -12.39 3.51 0.31
CA LYS A 45 -13.25 2.34 0.08
C LYS A 45 -13.33 1.44 1.32
N LEU A 46 -12.24 1.29 2.07
CA LEU A 46 -12.27 0.60 3.36
C LEU A 46 -13.16 1.34 4.36
N ALA A 47 -12.99 2.66 4.53
CA ALA A 47 -13.82 3.46 5.43
C ALA A 47 -15.31 3.30 5.09
N LYS A 48 -15.69 3.38 3.81
CA LYS A 48 -17.06 3.10 3.36
C LYS A 48 -17.52 1.68 3.68
N LEU A 49 -16.67 0.66 3.47
CA LEU A 49 -17.00 -0.74 3.73
C LEU A 49 -17.24 -1.01 5.23
N TYR A 50 -16.56 -0.27 6.11
CA TYR A 50 -16.70 -0.33 7.56
C TYR A 50 -17.63 0.75 8.14
N GLU A 51 -18.31 1.53 7.28
CA GLU A 51 -19.24 2.59 7.66
C GLU A 51 -18.62 3.70 8.53
N ILE A 52 -17.35 4.03 8.25
CA ILE A 52 -16.57 5.07 8.92
C ILE A 52 -16.54 6.33 8.09
N GLU A 53 -16.67 7.49 8.74
CA GLU A 53 -16.52 8.79 8.10
C GLU A 53 -15.10 8.98 7.56
N PHE A 54 -14.99 9.27 6.26
CA PHE A 54 -13.71 9.46 5.61
C PHE A 54 -13.24 10.92 5.71
N ALA A 55 -12.01 11.12 6.16
CA ALA A 55 -11.36 12.43 6.28
C ALA A 55 -10.03 12.42 5.54
N GLN A 56 -10.03 12.89 4.29
CA GLN A 56 -8.89 12.80 3.37
C GLN A 56 -7.59 13.36 3.95
N GLU A 57 -7.62 14.56 4.53
CA GLU A 57 -6.41 15.20 5.06
C GLU A 57 -5.84 14.45 6.26
N ARG A 58 -6.71 13.88 7.11
CA ARG A 58 -6.28 13.03 8.22
C ARG A 58 -5.69 11.71 7.73
N THR A 59 -6.30 11.09 6.73
CA THR A 59 -5.77 9.89 6.09
C THR A 59 -4.39 10.15 5.48
N ARG A 60 -4.21 11.27 4.75
CA ARG A 60 -2.91 11.68 4.20
C ARG A 60 -1.85 11.84 5.29
N ALA A 61 -2.21 12.52 6.38
CA ALA A 61 -1.30 12.71 7.52
C ALA A 61 -0.88 11.38 8.15
N ILE A 62 -1.83 10.46 8.35
CA ILE A 62 -1.54 9.11 8.90
C ILE A 62 -0.64 8.31 7.96
N ILE A 63 -0.97 8.24 6.65
CA ILE A 63 -0.12 7.55 5.66
C ILE A 63 1.30 8.14 5.69
N GLY A 64 1.41 9.47 5.62
CA GLY A 64 2.69 10.17 5.61
C GLY A 64 3.52 9.87 6.87
N ALA A 65 2.89 9.81 8.03
CA ALA A 65 3.57 9.54 9.29
C ALA A 65 3.98 8.05 9.45
N LEU A 66 3.18 7.10 8.97
CA LEU A 66 3.54 5.68 8.92
C LEU A 66 4.69 5.44 7.94
N MET A 67 4.55 5.93 6.71
CA MET A 67 5.58 5.79 5.67
C MET A 67 6.85 6.53 6.04
N GLY A 68 6.76 7.77 6.53
CA GLY A 68 7.92 8.57 6.95
C GLY A 68 8.68 7.95 8.12
N GLY A 69 8.01 7.18 8.99
CA GLY A 69 8.64 6.48 10.10
C GLY A 69 9.32 5.15 9.72
N VAL A 70 8.90 4.50 8.63
CA VAL A 70 9.37 3.15 8.26
C VAL A 70 10.23 3.15 6.98
N MET A 71 9.83 3.91 5.96
CA MET A 71 10.45 3.87 4.64
C MET A 71 11.94 4.26 4.64
N PRO A 72 12.40 5.31 5.37
CA PRO A 72 13.83 5.63 5.42
C PRO A 72 14.68 4.45 5.92
N GLY A 73 14.21 3.74 6.95
CA GLY A 73 14.87 2.54 7.48
C GLY A 73 14.88 1.38 6.48
N ALA A 74 13.75 1.12 5.81
CA ALA A 74 13.64 0.07 4.79
C ALA A 74 14.54 0.32 3.57
N LEU A 75 14.62 1.57 3.12
CA LEU A 75 15.48 1.97 2.00
C LEU A 75 16.96 1.85 2.38
N SER A 76 17.33 2.24 3.60
CA SER A 76 18.71 2.16 4.10
C SER A 76 19.24 0.73 4.29
N SER A 77 18.36 -0.21 4.65
CA SER A 77 18.70 -1.63 4.88
C SER A 77 18.57 -2.50 3.63
N SER A 78 17.91 -1.99 2.59
CA SER A 78 17.81 -2.68 1.30
C SER A 78 19.07 -2.52 0.45
N VAL A 79 19.23 -3.39 -0.55
CA VAL A 79 20.28 -3.30 -1.58
C VAL A 79 20.31 -1.92 -2.28
N LEU A 80 19.21 -1.15 -2.21
CA LEU A 80 19.14 0.24 -2.68
C LEU A 80 20.09 1.19 -1.93
N GLY A 81 20.32 1.03 -0.62
CA GLY A 81 21.20 1.91 0.16
C GLY A 81 22.65 1.95 -0.36
N SER A 82 23.07 0.85 -1.01
CA SER A 82 24.35 0.69 -1.70
C SER A 82 24.24 1.02 -3.20
N ALA A 83 23.12 0.72 -3.86
CA ALA A 83 22.93 0.99 -5.29
C ALA A 83 22.70 2.48 -5.63
N VAL A 84 22.10 3.26 -4.72
CA VAL A 84 21.90 4.72 -4.86
C VAL A 84 23.23 5.47 -4.95
N LYS A 85 24.32 4.89 -4.43
CA LYS A 85 25.66 5.48 -4.47
C LYS A 85 26.47 5.10 -5.71
N ALA A 86 26.02 4.15 -6.52
CA ALA A 86 26.90 3.54 -7.51
C ALA A 86 26.97 4.34 -8.82
N VAL A 87 25.87 4.70 -9.49
CA VAL A 87 25.96 5.42 -10.78
C VAL A 87 24.61 6.09 -11.13
N PRO A 88 24.54 7.44 -11.25
CA PRO A 88 23.41 8.07 -11.92
C PRO A 88 23.46 7.62 -13.40
N PHE A 89 22.42 6.92 -13.85
CA PHE A 89 22.22 6.22 -15.15
C PHE A 89 22.33 4.69 -15.21
N ILE A 90 23.11 3.99 -14.35
CA ILE A 90 23.13 2.49 -14.35
C ILE A 90 22.19 1.90 -13.28
N GLY A 91 21.76 2.70 -12.30
CA GLY A 91 20.75 2.29 -11.30
C GLY A 91 19.35 1.96 -11.86
N THR A 92 19.10 2.18 -13.14
CA THR A 92 17.82 1.97 -13.83
C THR A 92 17.44 0.49 -13.97
N ALA A 93 18.41 -0.42 -14.16
CA ALA A 93 18.13 -1.85 -14.33
C ALA A 93 17.77 -2.57 -13.02
N LEU A 94 18.35 -2.17 -11.89
CA LEU A 94 17.98 -2.67 -10.55
C LEU A 94 16.74 -1.97 -9.98
N GLY A 95 16.38 -0.78 -10.48
CA GLY A 95 15.19 -0.04 -10.08
C GLY A 95 13.87 -0.61 -10.63
N VAL A 96 13.92 -1.40 -11.72
CA VAL A 96 12.71 -1.86 -12.45
C VAL A 96 11.79 -2.75 -11.60
N ALA A 97 12.34 -3.57 -10.70
CA ALA A 97 11.53 -4.44 -9.83
C ALA A 97 11.28 -3.84 -8.44
N VAL A 98 12.20 -3.02 -7.93
CA VAL A 98 12.16 -2.58 -6.54
C VAL A 98 11.05 -1.57 -6.29
N MET A 99 10.85 -0.58 -7.16
CA MET A 99 9.79 0.42 -6.99
C MET A 99 8.37 -0.17 -7.09
N PRO A 100 8.08 -1.08 -8.04
CA PRO A 100 6.82 -1.82 -8.06
C PRO A 100 6.58 -2.66 -6.81
N ALA A 101 7.57 -3.47 -6.40
CA ALA A 101 7.46 -4.33 -5.23
C ALA A 101 7.25 -3.50 -3.96
N LEU A 102 7.99 -2.39 -3.82
CA LEU A 102 7.87 -1.46 -2.71
C LEU A 102 6.49 -0.80 -2.66
N SER A 103 5.99 -0.33 -3.81
CA SER A 103 4.69 0.33 -3.93
C SER A 103 3.54 -0.63 -3.63
N LEU A 104 3.65 -1.87 -4.10
CA LEU A 104 2.72 -2.95 -3.81
C LEU A 104 2.71 -3.27 -2.31
N ALA A 105 3.88 -3.55 -1.74
CA ALA A 105 4.02 -3.93 -0.33
C ALA A 105 3.55 -2.81 0.61
N ALA A 106 3.91 -1.55 0.32
CA ALA A 106 3.45 -0.39 1.10
C ALA A 106 1.93 -0.24 1.08
N THR A 107 1.32 -0.37 -0.09
CA THR A 107 -0.14 -0.25 -0.25
C THR A 107 -0.87 -1.40 0.43
N GLN A 108 -0.32 -2.62 0.34
CA GLN A 108 -0.85 -3.80 1.01
C GLN A 108 -0.82 -3.67 2.53
N ALA A 109 0.33 -3.22 3.07
CA ALA A 109 0.52 -3.01 4.49
C ALA A 109 -0.40 -1.91 5.04
N LEU A 110 -0.49 -0.75 4.37
CA LEU A 110 -1.43 0.31 4.73
C LEU A 110 -2.86 -0.23 4.76
N GLY A 111 -3.28 -0.90 3.68
CA GLY A 111 -4.61 -1.48 3.58
C GLY A 111 -4.96 -2.41 4.74
N ARG A 112 -4.03 -3.30 5.13
CA ARG A 112 -4.22 -4.25 6.24
C ARG A 112 -4.29 -3.54 7.59
N VAL A 113 -3.40 -2.59 7.85
CA VAL A 113 -3.41 -1.80 9.10
C VAL A 113 -4.74 -1.07 9.27
N PHE A 114 -5.21 -0.37 8.23
CA PHE A 114 -6.48 0.36 8.28
C PHE A 114 -7.68 -0.59 8.38
N ALA A 115 -7.71 -1.67 7.59
CA ALA A 115 -8.81 -2.64 7.65
C ALA A 115 -8.92 -3.29 9.03
N GLN A 116 -7.81 -3.66 9.65
CA GLN A 116 -7.80 -4.21 11.00
C GLN A 116 -8.27 -3.19 12.04
N HIS A 117 -7.77 -1.95 11.98
CA HIS A 117 -8.17 -0.87 12.89
C HIS A 117 -9.68 -0.62 12.82
N PHE A 118 -10.21 -0.49 11.61
CA PHE A 118 -11.64 -0.30 11.35
C PHE A 118 -12.48 -1.51 11.78
N GLU A 119 -11.96 -2.71 11.59
CA GLU A 119 -12.65 -3.93 12.00
C GLU A 119 -12.78 -4.05 13.52
N THR A 120 -11.80 -3.55 14.28
CA THR A 120 -11.86 -3.48 15.74
C THR A 120 -12.72 -2.32 16.27
N GLY A 121 -13.39 -1.58 15.39
CA GLY A 121 -14.26 -0.46 15.74
C GLY A 121 -13.56 0.89 15.84
N GLY A 122 -12.27 0.96 15.46
CA GLY A 122 -11.55 2.21 15.37
C GLY A 122 -11.97 3.06 14.17
N THR A 123 -11.67 4.36 14.23
CA THR A 123 -11.98 5.35 13.20
C THR A 123 -10.72 6.05 12.72
N LEU A 124 -10.86 6.96 11.76
CA LEU A 124 -9.73 7.81 11.39
C LEU A 124 -9.31 8.75 12.52
N LEU A 125 -10.21 9.12 13.46
CA LEU A 125 -9.96 10.11 14.51
C LEU A 125 -9.12 9.55 15.67
N ASP A 126 -9.35 8.29 16.02
CA ASP A 126 -8.67 7.56 17.09
C ASP A 126 -7.44 6.75 16.61
N PHE A 127 -7.06 6.90 15.34
CA PHE A 127 -5.92 6.21 14.78
C PHE A 127 -4.61 6.67 15.45
N ASP A 128 -4.03 5.79 16.27
CA ASP A 128 -2.74 6.00 16.91
C ASP A 128 -1.59 5.59 15.97
N VAL A 129 -0.96 6.57 15.36
CA VAL A 129 0.16 6.38 14.44
C VAL A 129 1.36 5.73 15.13
N GLU A 130 1.60 6.02 16.41
CA GLU A 130 2.76 5.51 17.13
C GLU A 130 2.64 4.01 17.35
N THR A 131 1.49 3.58 17.86
CA THR A 131 1.16 2.16 18.06
C THR A 131 1.09 1.41 16.73
N MET A 132 0.48 2.00 15.70
CA MET A 132 0.29 1.36 14.41
C MET A 132 1.55 1.32 13.54
N ARG A 133 2.61 2.07 13.88
CA ARG A 133 3.88 2.07 13.13
C ARG A 133 4.56 0.70 13.15
N GLU A 134 4.60 0.06 14.30
CA GLU A 134 5.22 -1.27 14.41
C GLU A 134 4.39 -2.34 13.70
N HIS A 135 3.06 -2.21 13.72
CA HIS A 135 2.19 -3.08 12.95
C HIS A 135 2.39 -2.89 11.44
N PHE A 136 2.43 -1.63 10.98
CA PHE A 136 2.73 -1.28 9.60
C PHE A 136 4.10 -1.83 9.15
N ARG A 137 5.13 -1.70 9.98
CA ARG A 137 6.47 -2.24 9.69
C ARG A 137 6.44 -3.75 9.46
N LYS A 138 5.81 -4.50 10.36
CA LYS A 138 5.68 -5.97 10.25
C LYS A 138 4.93 -6.38 8.98
N GLU A 139 3.79 -5.74 8.71
CA GLU A 139 3.00 -6.01 7.51
C GLU A 139 3.77 -5.66 6.23
N PHE A 140 4.51 -4.56 6.24
CA PHE A 140 5.34 -4.13 5.14
C PHE A 140 6.49 -5.11 4.85
N GLU A 141 7.20 -5.55 5.88
CA GLU A 141 8.27 -6.55 5.75
C GLU A 141 7.72 -7.90 5.27
N ALA A 142 6.57 -8.34 5.79
CA ALA A 142 5.89 -9.55 5.34
C ALA A 142 5.51 -9.45 3.85
N ALA A 143 4.83 -8.37 3.45
CA ALA A 143 4.43 -8.15 2.06
C ALA A 143 5.63 -8.06 1.11
N ARG A 144 6.73 -7.42 1.54
CA ARG A 144 7.98 -7.35 0.77
C ARG A 144 8.62 -8.73 0.61
N ASN A 145 8.65 -9.54 1.67
CA ASN A 145 9.19 -10.89 1.62
C ASN A 145 8.34 -11.81 0.74
N ASP A 146 7.02 -11.65 0.77
CA ASP A 146 6.10 -12.37 -0.12
C ASP A 146 6.33 -11.97 -1.58
N ALA A 147 6.50 -10.68 -1.87
CA ALA A 147 6.86 -10.22 -3.21
C ALA A 147 8.20 -10.83 -3.67
N ALA A 148 9.25 -10.75 -2.85
CA ALA A 148 10.57 -11.29 -3.17
C ALA A 148 10.59 -12.82 -3.39
N LYS A 149 9.73 -13.57 -2.69
CA LYS A 149 9.58 -15.03 -2.89
C LYS A 149 8.88 -15.37 -4.22
N ASN A 150 8.04 -14.47 -4.71
CA ASN A 150 7.31 -14.65 -5.97
C ASN A 150 8.09 -14.12 -7.19
N GLU A 151 9.20 -13.39 -6.99
CA GLU A 151 10.06 -12.80 -8.03
C GLU A 151 10.99 -13.79 -8.78
N ALA A 152 10.74 -15.11 -8.71
CA ALA A 152 11.25 -16.04 -9.72
C ALA A 152 10.43 -16.03 -11.03
N GLY A 153 9.36 -15.23 -11.11
CA GLY A 153 8.62 -15.02 -12.35
C GLY A 153 7.62 -13.86 -12.26
N GLU A 154 7.79 -12.89 -13.16
CA GLU A 154 6.82 -11.85 -13.52
C GLU A 154 6.69 -10.62 -12.60
N ALA A 155 7.08 -9.46 -13.13
CA ALA A 155 6.60 -8.16 -12.65
C ALA A 155 5.05 -8.15 -12.67
N PRO A 156 4.36 -7.45 -11.75
CA PRO A 156 2.90 -7.48 -11.70
C PRO A 156 2.30 -6.81 -12.94
N ALA A 157 2.06 -7.61 -13.97
CA ALA A 157 1.36 -7.24 -15.18
C ALA A 157 -0.15 -7.12 -14.84
N ALA A 158 -0.61 -5.87 -14.79
CA ALA A 158 -2.00 -5.43 -14.65
C ALA A 158 -2.69 -5.69 -13.30
N ALA A 159 -3.38 -4.67 -12.79
CA ALA A 159 -4.28 -4.79 -11.65
C ALA A 159 -5.39 -5.81 -11.97
N PRO A 160 -5.75 -6.72 -11.04
CA PRO A 160 -6.85 -7.66 -11.27
C PRO A 160 -8.14 -6.90 -11.58
N GLN A 161 -8.96 -7.33 -12.52
CA GLN A 161 -10.21 -6.60 -12.81
C GLN A 161 -11.12 -6.69 -11.57
N MET A 162 -11.47 -5.55 -10.96
CA MET A 162 -12.49 -5.51 -9.91
C MET A 162 -13.85 -5.75 -10.58
N GLU A 163 -14.47 -6.91 -10.36
CA GLU A 163 -15.90 -7.07 -10.58
C GLU A 163 -16.61 -6.16 -9.57
N GLU A 164 -17.15 -5.03 -10.04
CA GLU A 164 -18.03 -4.18 -9.24
C GLU A 164 -19.33 -4.94 -8.96
N GLN A 165 -19.35 -5.75 -7.90
CA GLN A 165 -20.60 -6.30 -7.41
C GLN A 165 -21.41 -5.17 -6.76
N PRO A 166 -22.63 -4.88 -7.24
CA PRO A 166 -23.43 -3.81 -6.68
C PRO A 166 -23.68 -4.12 -5.20
N VAL A 167 -23.39 -3.12 -4.35
CA VAL A 167 -23.75 -3.14 -2.94
C VAL A 167 -25.26 -3.33 -2.89
N GLN A 168 -25.72 -4.54 -2.59
CA GLN A 168 -27.13 -4.81 -2.32
C GLN A 168 -27.54 -3.91 -1.16
N LYS A 169 -28.37 -2.92 -1.46
CA LYS A 169 -29.04 -2.09 -0.46
C LYS A 169 -29.93 -3.05 0.34
N ALA A 170 -29.55 -3.31 1.59
CA ALA A 170 -30.48 -3.92 2.54
C ALA A 170 -31.61 -2.90 2.75
N GLY A 171 -32.80 -3.25 2.26
CA GLY A 171 -34.05 -2.56 2.56
C GLY A 171 -34.67 -3.07 3.86
#